data_AF-A0A5B6Z7S8-F1
#
_entry.id   AF-A0A5B6Z7S8-F1
#
_cell.length_a   1.000
_cell.length_b   1.000
_cell.length_c   1.000
_cell.angle_alpha   90.00
_cell.angle_beta   90.00
_cell.angle_gamma   90.00
#
_symmetry.space_group_name_H-M   'P 1'
#
loop_
_entity.id
_entity.type
_entity.pdbx_description
1 polymer ?
#
loop_
_entity_poly.entity_id
_entity_poly.type
_entity_poly.pdbx_seq_one_letter_code
_entity_poly.pdbx_strand_id
1 'polypeptide(L)'
;YHSLHHTEMGTNYCLFMPLYDALGNTLNTKSWELHKKISLDSGKNGRVPDFVFLAHVVDLTSAMHVPFVFRSFGSKPFSTKIFLPPLWPLAFLSMVVMWAKSKTFLVSFYNLRGRLHQTWAVPRFGFQYFLPFAREGINKHIEEAILRTDRLGVKVISLAALNKNEALNMGGTLFVNKHPNLRVRVVHGNTLTAAVILNEISEDVKEVFLTGATSKLGRAIALYLCRRRVRVLMLTLSTERFQMIQKEAPTDCQKYLAQVTKYHAAQNCKTWIVGKWITP
;
A
#
# COMPACT_ATOMS: atom_id res chain seq x y z
N TYR A 1 -25.17 -10.23 1.01
CA TYR A 1 -24.68 -11.61 0.83
C TYR A 1 -24.02 -12.15 2.08
N HIS A 2 -22.72 -11.96 2.35
CA HIS A 2 -22.08 -12.59 3.53
C HIS A 2 -22.83 -12.36 4.85
N SER A 3 -23.25 -11.12 5.16
CA SER A 3 -24.02 -10.86 6.38
C SER A 3 -25.40 -11.54 6.42
N LEU A 4 -26.10 -11.61 5.29
CA LEU A 4 -27.42 -12.27 5.20
C LEU A 4 -27.30 -13.79 5.30
N HIS A 5 -26.26 -14.37 4.70
CA HIS A 5 -25.93 -15.79 4.82
C HIS A 5 -25.76 -16.22 6.29
N HIS A 6 -25.14 -15.36 7.12
CA HIS A 6 -24.95 -15.65 8.54
C HIS A 6 -26.17 -15.32 9.42
N THR A 7 -27.23 -14.73 8.87
CA THR A 7 -28.41 -14.30 9.65
C THR A 7 -29.73 -14.92 9.19
N GLU A 8 -29.84 -15.37 7.93
CA GLU A 8 -31.07 -15.95 7.38
C GLU A 8 -30.79 -17.36 6.83
N MET A 9 -31.47 -18.37 7.38
CA MET A 9 -31.32 -19.79 6.98
C MET A 9 -32.06 -20.14 5.68
N GLY A 10 -32.85 -19.22 5.13
CA GLY A 10 -33.70 -19.43 3.94
C GLY A 10 -33.06 -19.06 2.60
N THR A 11 -31.74 -18.86 2.57
CA THR A 11 -31.02 -18.49 1.35
C THR A 11 -30.01 -19.54 0.94
N ASN A 12 -29.87 -19.77 -0.37
CA ASN A 12 -28.95 -20.75 -0.91
C ASN A 12 -27.52 -20.51 -0.39
N TYR A 13 -26.87 -21.59 0.07
CA TYR A 13 -25.59 -21.61 0.76
C TYR A 13 -24.38 -21.24 -0.15
N CYS A 14 -24.58 -21.10 -1.45
CA CYS A 14 -23.51 -20.80 -2.40
C CYS A 14 -23.24 -19.29 -2.45
N LEU A 15 -22.37 -18.82 -1.56
CA LEU A 15 -22.01 -17.42 -1.32
C LEU A 15 -21.57 -16.60 -2.56
N PHE A 16 -21.45 -17.19 -3.76
CA PHE A 16 -20.86 -16.59 -4.95
C PHE A 16 -21.38 -17.09 -6.32
N MET A 17 -22.64 -17.54 -6.44
CA MET A 17 -23.20 -18.00 -7.74
C MET A 17 -24.37 -17.14 -8.25
N PRO A 18 -24.22 -15.80 -8.38
CA PRO A 18 -25.33 -14.89 -8.66
C PRO A 18 -26.08 -15.16 -9.97
N LEU A 19 -25.39 -15.70 -10.99
CA LEU A 19 -26.03 -16.11 -12.25
C LEU A 19 -26.98 -17.29 -12.04
N TYR A 20 -26.53 -18.31 -11.30
CA TYR A 20 -27.32 -19.51 -11.03
C TYR A 20 -28.43 -19.24 -10.03
N ASP A 21 -28.19 -18.39 -9.04
CA ASP A 21 -29.23 -17.94 -8.11
C ASP A 21 -30.34 -17.16 -8.86
N ALA A 22 -29.97 -16.35 -9.87
CA ALA A 22 -30.94 -15.67 -10.73
C ALA A 22 -31.74 -16.66 -11.59
N LEU A 23 -31.06 -17.61 -12.24
CA LEU A 23 -31.71 -18.63 -13.08
C LEU A 23 -32.61 -19.57 -12.26
N GLY A 24 -32.20 -19.91 -11.04
CA GLY A 24 -32.94 -20.76 -10.12
C GLY A 24 -33.95 -20.03 -9.24
N ASN A 25 -34.13 -18.71 -9.41
CA ASN A 25 -35.01 -17.86 -8.61
C ASN A 25 -34.77 -17.96 -7.08
N THR A 26 -33.51 -18.10 -6.67
CA THR A 26 -33.09 -18.22 -5.25
C THR A 26 -32.32 -16.99 -4.74
N LEU A 27 -32.29 -15.90 -5.52
CA LEU A 27 -31.74 -14.62 -5.08
C LEU A 27 -32.53 -14.07 -3.88
N ASN A 28 -31.83 -13.76 -2.79
CA ASN A 28 -32.46 -13.08 -1.65
C ASN A 28 -32.76 -11.62 -2.01
N THR A 29 -34.04 -11.28 -2.12
CA THR A 29 -34.57 -9.94 -2.44
C THR A 29 -34.16 -8.87 -1.43
N LYS A 30 -33.95 -9.25 -0.16
CA LYS A 30 -33.48 -8.35 0.92
C LYS A 30 -32.03 -7.92 0.76
N SER A 31 -31.25 -8.58 -0.11
CA SER A 31 -29.84 -8.25 -0.35
C SER A 31 -29.64 -6.81 -0.80
N TRP A 32 -30.54 -6.31 -1.65
CA TRP A 32 -30.45 -4.95 -2.16
C TRP A 32 -30.80 -3.93 -1.08
N GLU A 33 -31.90 -4.14 -0.36
CA GLU A 33 -32.33 -3.27 0.73
C GLU A 33 -31.31 -3.21 1.86
N LEU A 34 -30.74 -4.35 2.26
CA LEU A 34 -29.68 -4.38 3.27
C LEU A 34 -28.43 -3.65 2.77
N HIS A 35 -28.03 -3.85 1.50
CA HIS A 35 -26.90 -3.11 0.92
C HIS A 35 -27.17 -1.60 0.91
N LYS A 36 -28.37 -1.18 0.51
CA LYS A 36 -28.81 0.22 0.54
C LYS A 36 -28.76 0.79 1.95
N LYS A 37 -29.34 0.08 2.91
CA LYS A 37 -29.38 0.48 4.32
C LYS A 37 -27.97 0.65 4.87
N ILE A 38 -27.10 -0.36 4.72
CA ILE A 38 -25.69 -0.28 5.15
C ILE A 38 -24.97 0.89 4.46
N SER A 39 -25.21 1.10 3.16
CA SER A 39 -24.56 2.18 2.40
C SER A 39 -25.05 3.56 2.83
N LEU A 40 -26.34 3.74 3.08
CA LEU A 40 -26.95 4.98 3.56
C LEU A 40 -26.59 5.27 5.03
N ASP A 41 -26.52 4.23 5.86
CA ASP A 41 -26.20 4.34 7.28
C ASP A 41 -24.69 4.50 7.54
N SER A 42 -23.84 4.17 6.55
CA SER A 42 -22.39 4.32 6.62
C SER A 42 -21.93 5.74 6.98
N GLY A 43 -22.75 6.76 6.69
CA GLY A 43 -22.49 8.16 7.01
C GLY A 43 -23.18 8.70 8.26
N LYS A 44 -24.20 8.00 8.81
CA LYS A 44 -25.06 8.53 9.88
C LYS A 44 -24.64 8.06 11.28
N ASN A 45 -24.17 6.83 11.41
CA ASN A 45 -23.68 6.22 12.66
C ASN A 45 -22.34 5.47 12.43
N GLY A 46 -21.59 5.88 11.42
CA GLY A 46 -20.34 5.23 11.04
C GLY A 46 -19.29 5.40 12.13
N ARG A 47 -18.88 4.28 12.74
CA ARG A 47 -17.70 4.24 13.61
C ARG A 47 -16.54 4.96 12.90
N VAL A 48 -15.94 5.95 13.56
CA VAL A 48 -14.72 6.63 13.08
C VAL A 48 -13.63 5.58 12.89
N PRO A 49 -12.96 5.51 11.73
CA PRO A 49 -11.88 4.56 11.55
C PRO A 49 -10.73 4.89 12.49
N ASP A 50 -10.17 3.87 13.13
CA ASP A 50 -9.00 4.01 13.98
C ASP A 50 -7.75 4.35 13.15
N PHE A 51 -7.72 3.87 11.89
CA PHE A 51 -6.60 4.00 10.97
C PHE A 51 -7.07 4.13 9.52
N VAL A 52 -6.43 5.04 8.78
CA VAL A 52 -6.63 5.19 7.33
C VAL A 52 -5.32 4.94 6.58
N PHE A 53 -5.34 3.99 5.65
CA PHE A 53 -4.26 3.73 4.69
C PHE A 53 -4.56 4.47 3.40
N LEU A 54 -3.77 5.50 3.08
CA LEU A 54 -3.94 6.29 1.86
C LEU A 54 -3.09 5.71 0.73
N ALA A 55 -3.74 4.95 -0.15
CA ALA A 55 -3.17 4.31 -1.33
C ALA A 55 -3.35 5.14 -2.61
N HIS A 56 -2.77 4.66 -3.70
CA HIS A 56 -3.00 5.13 -5.06
C HIS A 56 -3.16 3.92 -5.98
N VAL A 57 -3.65 4.14 -7.20
CA VAL A 57 -3.78 3.06 -8.18
C VAL A 57 -2.39 2.74 -8.75
N VAL A 58 -2.03 1.47 -8.85
CA VAL A 58 -0.71 1.07 -9.38
C VAL A 58 -0.66 1.31 -10.89
N ASP A 59 -1.50 0.61 -11.64
CA ASP A 59 -1.64 0.70 -13.09
C ASP A 59 -3.05 0.26 -13.54
N LEU A 60 -3.32 0.30 -14.85
CA LEU A 60 -4.62 -0.10 -15.44
C LEU A 60 -4.97 -1.57 -15.18
N THR A 61 -3.97 -2.46 -15.18
CA THR A 61 -4.19 -3.89 -14.92
C THR A 61 -4.61 -4.11 -13.48
N SER A 62 -3.90 -3.51 -12.52
CA SER A 62 -4.21 -3.55 -11.09
C SER A 62 -5.58 -2.94 -10.79
N ALA A 63 -5.95 -1.84 -11.47
CA ALA A 63 -7.25 -1.20 -11.30
C ALA A 63 -8.42 -2.15 -11.62
N MET A 64 -8.27 -3.03 -12.60
CA MET A 64 -9.30 -4.03 -12.93
C MET A 64 -9.35 -5.20 -11.93
N HIS A 65 -8.35 -5.37 -11.06
CA HIS A 65 -8.33 -6.46 -10.07
C HIS A 65 -8.95 -6.09 -8.72
N VAL A 66 -9.42 -4.85 -8.55
CA VAL A 66 -10.03 -4.42 -7.29
C VAL A 66 -11.34 -5.19 -7.05
N PRO A 67 -11.61 -5.65 -5.80
CA PRO A 67 -12.76 -6.53 -5.53
C PRO A 67 -14.13 -5.95 -5.88
N PHE A 68 -14.28 -4.63 -5.93
CA PHE A 68 -15.53 -4.00 -6.32
C PHE A 68 -15.76 -3.98 -7.85
N VAL A 69 -14.72 -4.23 -8.66
CA VAL A 69 -14.85 -4.46 -10.11
C VAL A 69 -15.11 -5.94 -10.37
N PHE A 70 -14.23 -6.83 -9.88
CA PHE A 70 -14.41 -8.28 -9.96
C PHE A 70 -14.15 -8.94 -8.60
N ARG A 71 -15.23 -9.32 -7.91
CA ARG A 71 -15.15 -9.96 -6.57
C ARG A 71 -14.33 -11.25 -6.57
N SER A 72 -14.36 -12.02 -7.66
CA SER A 72 -13.65 -13.30 -7.79
C SER A 72 -12.12 -13.18 -7.74
N PHE A 73 -11.54 -12.01 -7.99
CA PHE A 73 -10.10 -11.81 -7.82
C PHE A 73 -9.67 -11.75 -6.37
N GLY A 74 -10.58 -11.48 -5.42
CA GLY A 74 -10.24 -11.49 -3.99
C GLY A 74 -9.81 -12.87 -3.47
N SER A 75 -10.15 -13.96 -4.16
CA SER A 75 -9.84 -15.33 -3.76
C SER A 75 -8.75 -16.00 -4.62
N LYS A 76 -8.09 -15.26 -5.50
CA LYS A 76 -7.10 -15.81 -6.45
C LYS A 76 -5.81 -14.98 -6.43
N PRO A 77 -4.64 -15.59 -6.64
CA PRO A 77 -3.41 -14.84 -6.87
C PRO A 77 -3.57 -13.88 -8.07
N PHE A 78 -2.90 -12.74 -7.99
CA PHE A 78 -2.90 -11.74 -9.06
C PHE A 78 -2.40 -12.35 -10.38
N SER A 79 -3.20 -12.24 -11.45
CA SER A 79 -2.90 -12.85 -12.74
C SER A 79 -3.75 -12.23 -13.84
N THR A 80 -3.10 -11.73 -14.89
CA THR A 80 -3.80 -11.20 -16.07
C THR A 80 -4.57 -12.32 -16.77
N LYS A 81 -5.91 -12.21 -16.79
CA LYS A 81 -6.79 -13.15 -17.49
C LYS A 81 -7.08 -12.66 -18.91
N ILE A 82 -7.32 -13.60 -19.83
CA ILE A 82 -7.54 -13.33 -21.26
C ILE A 82 -8.75 -12.40 -21.50
N PHE A 83 -9.73 -12.38 -20.61
CA PHE A 83 -10.89 -11.50 -20.71
C PHE A 83 -10.62 -10.06 -20.23
N LEU A 84 -9.47 -9.75 -19.63
CA LEU A 84 -9.15 -8.40 -19.13
C LEU A 84 -8.63 -7.42 -20.20
N PRO A 85 -7.75 -7.79 -21.14
CA PRO A 85 -7.29 -6.87 -22.18
C PRO A 85 -8.42 -6.18 -22.97
N PRO A 86 -9.51 -6.87 -23.36
CA PRO A 86 -10.64 -6.19 -24.01
C PRO A 86 -11.30 -5.09 -23.17
N LEU A 87 -11.15 -5.11 -21.84
CA LEU A 87 -11.70 -4.11 -20.92
C LEU A 87 -10.79 -2.90 -20.70
N TRP A 88 -9.57 -2.90 -21.27
CA TRP A 88 -8.63 -1.78 -21.14
C TRP A 88 -9.20 -0.42 -21.57
N PRO A 89 -9.94 -0.29 -22.68
CA PRO A 89 -10.53 1.00 -23.05
C PRO A 89 -11.46 1.55 -21.97
N LEU A 90 -12.25 0.68 -21.32
CA LEU A 90 -13.14 1.07 -20.22
C LEU A 90 -12.35 1.47 -18.97
N ALA A 91 -11.29 0.72 -18.64
CA ALA A 91 -10.40 1.06 -17.53
C ALA A 91 -9.68 2.40 -17.76
N PHE A 92 -9.25 2.67 -19.00
CA PHE A 92 -8.62 3.93 -19.39
C PHE A 92 -9.61 5.10 -19.30
N LEU A 93 -10.83 4.93 -19.82
CA LEU A 93 -11.87 5.95 -19.68
C LEU A 93 -12.19 6.24 -18.21
N SER A 94 -12.30 5.19 -17.40
CA SER A 94 -12.50 5.31 -15.95
C SER A 94 -11.36 6.08 -15.28
N MET A 95 -10.11 5.81 -15.66
CA MET A 95 -8.95 6.59 -15.19
C MET A 95 -9.06 8.07 -15.55
N VAL A 96 -9.45 8.41 -16.78
CA VAL A 96 -9.62 9.81 -17.21
C VAL A 96 -10.71 10.50 -16.41
N VAL A 97 -11.86 9.85 -16.22
CA VAL A 97 -12.97 10.35 -15.38
C VAL A 97 -12.50 10.55 -13.93
N MET A 98 -11.77 9.58 -13.39
CA MET A 98 -11.21 9.68 -12.03
C MET A 98 -10.22 10.83 -11.90
N TRP A 99 -9.38 11.05 -12.91
CA TRP A 99 -8.43 12.16 -12.91
C TRP A 99 -9.17 13.50 -12.89
N ALA A 100 -10.19 13.66 -13.74
CA ALA A 100 -10.90 14.91 -13.90
C ALA A 100 -11.84 15.27 -12.73
N LYS A 101 -12.54 14.28 -12.15
CA LYS A 101 -13.70 14.55 -11.27
C LYS A 101 -13.66 13.88 -9.90
N SER A 102 -12.81 12.89 -9.68
CA SER A 102 -12.88 12.12 -8.43
C SER A 102 -12.14 12.79 -7.29
N LYS A 103 -12.66 12.56 -6.08
CA LYS A 103 -11.99 12.86 -4.80
C LYS A 103 -11.46 11.56 -4.21
N THR A 104 -10.65 11.67 -3.16
CA THR A 104 -10.23 10.51 -2.36
C THR A 104 -11.44 9.73 -1.85
N PHE A 105 -11.48 8.42 -2.11
CA PHE A 105 -12.62 7.56 -1.82
C PHE A 105 -12.22 6.27 -1.09
N LEU A 106 -13.16 5.67 -0.38
CA LEU A 106 -12.99 4.40 0.33
C LEU A 106 -12.93 3.24 -0.67
N VAL A 107 -11.87 2.44 -0.61
CA VAL A 107 -11.68 1.24 -1.43
C VAL A 107 -12.10 -0.01 -0.67
N SER A 108 -11.62 -0.15 0.56
CA SER A 108 -11.90 -1.30 1.41
C SER A 108 -11.82 -0.92 2.88
N PHE A 109 -12.42 -1.75 3.73
CA PHE A 109 -12.32 -1.64 5.16
C PHE A 109 -12.29 -3.04 5.79
N TYR A 110 -11.71 -3.14 6.98
CA TYR A 110 -11.70 -4.37 7.77
C TYR A 110 -11.61 -4.03 9.26
N ASN A 111 -12.09 -4.94 10.10
CA ASN A 111 -11.87 -4.87 11.54
C ASN A 111 -10.77 -5.85 11.92
N LEU A 112 -9.73 -5.36 12.59
CA LEU A 112 -8.64 -6.19 13.10
C LEU A 112 -8.45 -5.90 14.58
N ARG A 113 -8.55 -6.93 15.43
CA ARG A 113 -8.42 -6.82 16.90
C ARG A 113 -9.29 -5.70 17.48
N GLY A 114 -10.54 -5.64 17.02
CA GLY A 114 -11.51 -4.63 17.46
C GLY A 114 -11.27 -3.21 16.93
N ARG A 115 -10.29 -2.97 16.05
CA ARG A 115 -10.01 -1.66 15.42
C ARG A 115 -10.52 -1.61 13.99
N LEU A 116 -11.14 -0.50 13.60
CA LEU A 116 -11.63 -0.29 12.24
C LEU A 116 -10.54 0.33 11.37
N HIS A 117 -10.12 -0.40 10.34
CA HIS A 117 -9.15 0.05 9.35
C HIS A 117 -9.85 0.35 8.04
N GLN A 118 -9.47 1.46 7.40
CA GLN A 118 -9.95 1.82 6.07
C GLN A 118 -8.78 2.05 5.12
N THR A 119 -8.95 1.61 3.88
CA THR A 119 -8.05 1.93 2.76
C THR A 119 -8.75 2.94 1.87
N TRP A 120 -8.17 4.12 1.74
CA TRP A 120 -8.65 5.15 0.83
C TRP A 120 -7.71 5.24 -0.38
N ALA A 121 -8.24 5.53 -1.56
CA ALA A 121 -7.43 5.76 -2.75
C ALA A 121 -7.45 7.23 -3.16
N VAL A 122 -6.26 7.79 -3.35
CA VAL A 122 -6.07 8.97 -4.19
C VAL A 122 -6.39 8.54 -5.63
N PRO A 123 -7.28 9.24 -6.36
CA PRO A 123 -7.72 8.85 -7.70
C PRO A 123 -6.66 9.16 -8.76
N ARG A 124 -5.47 8.59 -8.57
CA ARG A 124 -4.28 8.80 -9.40
C ARG A 124 -3.55 7.47 -9.59
N PHE A 125 -3.09 7.25 -10.82
CA PHE A 125 -2.35 6.08 -11.25
C PHE A 125 -0.85 6.32 -11.09
N GLY A 126 -0.07 5.25 -10.89
CA GLY A 126 1.35 5.33 -10.56
C GLY A 126 2.15 6.21 -11.53
N PHE A 127 1.91 6.08 -12.84
CA PHE A 127 2.60 6.89 -13.85
C PHE A 127 2.32 8.40 -13.68
N GLN A 128 1.15 8.79 -13.17
CA GLN A 128 0.78 10.20 -12.99
C GLN A 128 1.61 10.89 -11.91
N TYR A 129 2.15 10.13 -10.94
CA TYR A 129 3.06 10.68 -9.92
C TYR A 129 4.41 11.13 -10.50
N PHE A 130 4.74 10.70 -11.72
CA PHE A 130 5.95 11.09 -12.43
C PHE A 130 5.69 12.23 -13.44
N LEU A 131 4.45 12.70 -13.59
CA LEU A 131 4.10 13.84 -14.44
C LEU A 131 4.21 15.15 -13.65
N PRO A 132 5.13 16.07 -14.01
CA PRO A 132 5.34 17.29 -13.24
C PRO A 132 4.08 18.14 -13.06
N PHE A 133 3.25 18.26 -14.09
CA PHE A 133 2.00 19.03 -14.04
C PHE A 133 0.91 18.41 -13.16
N ALA A 134 0.99 17.10 -12.86
CA ALA A 134 0.01 16.43 -12.01
C ALA A 134 0.32 16.60 -10.51
N ARG A 135 1.54 17.04 -10.18
CA ARG A 135 2.08 17.13 -8.81
C ARG A 135 1.18 17.90 -7.86
N GLU A 136 0.75 19.09 -8.26
CA GLU A 136 -0.08 19.96 -7.42
C GLU A 136 -1.44 19.32 -7.12
N GLY A 137 -2.10 18.77 -8.15
CA GLY A 137 -3.39 18.08 -7.98
C GLY A 137 -3.29 16.83 -7.10
N ILE A 138 -2.18 16.07 -7.20
CA ILE A 138 -1.91 14.93 -6.31
C ILE A 138 -1.76 15.40 -4.86
N ASN A 139 -0.92 16.41 -4.61
CA ASN A 139 -0.71 16.94 -3.27
C ASN A 139 -1.99 17.52 -2.67
N LYS A 140 -2.84 18.17 -3.48
CA LYS A 140 -4.16 18.63 -3.05
C LYS A 140 -5.04 17.48 -2.57
N HIS A 141 -5.12 16.37 -3.30
CA HIS A 141 -5.91 15.21 -2.87
C HIS A 141 -5.37 14.55 -1.58
N ILE A 142 -4.05 14.49 -1.42
CA ILE A 142 -3.43 13.97 -0.20
C ILE A 142 -3.73 14.89 0.99
N GLU A 143 -3.57 16.21 0.81
CA GLU A 143 -3.87 17.21 1.81
C GLU A 143 -5.35 17.17 2.24
N GLU A 144 -6.27 17.14 1.28
CA GLU A 144 -7.71 17.03 1.53
C GLU A 144 -8.05 15.75 2.30
N ALA A 145 -7.38 14.63 1.99
CA ALA A 145 -7.56 13.37 2.71
C ALA A 145 -7.10 13.48 4.18
N ILE A 146 -5.92 14.08 4.43
CA ILE A 146 -5.39 14.31 5.78
C ILE A 146 -6.35 15.18 6.58
N LEU A 147 -6.79 16.31 6.02
CA LEU A 147 -7.72 17.23 6.68
C LEU A 147 -9.08 16.57 6.93
N ARG A 148 -9.54 15.71 6.01
CA ARG A 148 -10.77 14.92 6.21
C ARG A 148 -10.61 13.94 7.36
N THR A 149 -9.49 13.21 7.44
CA THR A 149 -9.24 12.28 8.55
C THR A 149 -9.14 12.99 9.89
N ASP A 150 -8.54 14.18 9.92
CA ASP A 150 -8.47 15.00 11.13
C ASP A 150 -9.84 15.43 11.63
N ARG A 151 -10.69 15.94 10.74
CA ARG A 151 -12.07 16.33 11.06
C ARG A 151 -12.91 15.15 11.57
N LEU A 152 -12.70 13.97 11.00
CA LEU A 152 -13.38 12.75 11.44
C LEU A 152 -12.89 12.23 12.80
N GLY A 153 -11.76 12.73 13.32
CA GLY A 153 -11.18 12.24 14.58
C GLY A 153 -10.39 10.95 14.43
N VAL A 154 -9.89 10.64 13.23
CA VAL A 154 -9.01 9.49 12.98
C VAL A 154 -7.68 9.72 13.67
N LYS A 155 -7.13 8.68 14.30
CA LYS A 155 -5.86 8.80 15.05
C LYS A 155 -4.64 8.82 14.15
N VAL A 156 -4.65 8.03 13.07
CA VAL A 156 -3.48 7.84 12.19
C VAL A 156 -3.92 7.74 10.73
N ILE A 157 -3.23 8.48 9.87
CA ILE A 157 -3.28 8.32 8.41
C ILE A 157 -1.89 7.95 7.89
N SER A 158 -1.79 6.86 7.14
CA SER A 158 -0.55 6.40 6.54
C SER A 158 -0.51 6.73 5.05
N LEU A 159 0.52 7.45 4.61
CA LEU A 159 0.82 7.71 3.20
C LEU A 159 1.54 6.49 2.60
N ALA A 160 0.85 5.77 1.71
CA ALA A 160 1.38 4.55 1.10
C ALA A 160 2.12 4.80 -0.22
N ALA A 161 3.12 3.98 -0.51
CA ALA A 161 3.83 3.95 -1.79
C ALA A 161 4.22 5.35 -2.30
N LEU A 162 3.68 5.81 -3.43
CA LEU A 162 4.05 7.11 -4.02
C LEU A 162 3.43 8.32 -3.30
N ASN A 163 2.42 8.14 -2.44
CA ASN A 163 1.85 9.23 -1.64
C ASN A 163 2.84 9.81 -0.63
N LYS A 164 3.91 9.07 -0.30
CA LYS A 164 5.01 9.50 0.59
C LYS A 164 6.31 9.79 -0.17
N ASN A 165 6.23 10.00 -1.48
CA ASN A 165 7.44 10.28 -2.26
C ASN A 165 8.08 11.60 -1.79
N GLU A 166 9.37 11.57 -1.48
CA GLU A 166 10.10 12.76 -1.03
C GLU A 166 10.11 13.87 -2.07
N ALA A 167 10.32 13.49 -3.32
CA ALA A 167 10.30 14.45 -4.40
C ALA A 167 8.93 15.13 -4.46
N LEU A 168 7.83 14.44 -4.14
CA LEU A 168 6.45 14.94 -4.20
C LEU A 168 6.07 15.87 -3.03
N ASN A 169 6.35 15.45 -1.79
CA ASN A 169 5.87 16.12 -0.58
C ASN A 169 6.79 15.96 0.63
N MET A 170 8.08 15.70 0.39
CA MET A 170 9.09 15.50 1.43
C MET A 170 8.73 14.36 2.40
N GLY A 171 8.00 13.34 1.92
CA GLY A 171 7.57 12.21 2.73
C GLY A 171 6.40 12.52 3.67
N GLY A 172 5.65 13.60 3.39
CA GLY A 172 4.51 14.05 4.15
C GLY A 172 4.79 15.26 5.06
N THR A 173 6.06 15.66 5.24
CA THR A 173 6.40 16.82 6.08
C THR A 173 5.82 18.12 5.55
N LEU A 174 5.63 18.21 4.22
CA LEU A 174 4.91 19.32 3.58
C LEU A 174 3.57 19.62 4.29
N PHE A 175 2.78 18.57 4.58
CA PHE A 175 1.44 18.73 5.14
C PHE A 175 1.47 18.98 6.65
N VAL A 176 2.39 18.33 7.37
CA VAL A 176 2.55 18.54 8.82
C VAL A 176 3.03 19.96 9.12
N ASN A 177 3.94 20.50 8.31
CA ASN A 177 4.42 21.87 8.46
C ASN A 177 3.34 22.90 8.09
N LYS A 178 2.53 22.61 7.05
CA LYS A 178 1.44 23.47 6.62
C LYS A 178 0.28 23.50 7.62
N HIS A 179 0.04 22.40 8.34
CA HIS A 179 -1.04 22.25 9.31
C HIS A 179 -0.47 21.81 10.68
N PRO A 180 0.10 22.74 11.47
CA PRO A 180 0.78 22.40 12.71
C PRO A 180 -0.16 21.85 13.80
N ASN A 181 -1.47 22.12 13.69
CA ASN A 181 -2.48 21.74 14.67
C ASN A 181 -3.21 20.42 14.33
N LEU A 182 -2.66 19.59 13.44
CA LEU A 182 -3.24 18.28 13.12
C LEU A 182 -3.25 17.38 14.36
N ARG A 183 -4.43 16.85 14.70
CA ARG A 183 -4.64 15.82 15.72
C ARG A 183 -4.38 14.43 15.15
N VAL A 184 -4.69 14.23 13.86
CA VAL A 184 -4.33 13.00 13.15
C VAL A 184 -2.81 12.92 12.95
N ARG A 185 -2.23 11.76 13.23
CA ARG A 185 -0.81 11.50 12.98
C ARG A 185 -0.60 11.07 11.53
N VAL A 186 0.17 11.85 10.77
CA VAL A 186 0.57 11.50 9.40
C VAL A 186 1.85 10.66 9.45
N VAL A 187 1.79 9.43 8.91
CA VAL A 187 2.94 8.49 8.92
C VAL A 187 3.20 7.92 7.53
N HIS A 188 4.41 7.40 7.29
CA HIS A 188 4.83 6.82 6.00
C HIS A 188 5.07 5.30 6.07
N GLY A 189 4.98 4.68 7.27
CA GLY A 189 5.05 3.24 7.48
C GLY A 189 6.42 2.57 7.33
N ASN A 190 7.48 3.29 6.93
CA ASN A 190 8.79 2.67 6.65
C ASN A 190 9.39 1.97 7.88
N THR A 191 9.22 2.52 9.08
CA THR A 191 9.77 1.91 10.30
C THR A 191 9.15 0.54 10.57
N LEU A 192 7.83 0.40 10.42
CA LEU A 192 7.15 -0.89 10.57
C LEU A 192 7.56 -1.86 9.47
N THR A 193 7.68 -1.39 8.22
CA THR A 193 8.20 -2.22 7.12
C THR A 193 9.61 -2.73 7.42
N ALA A 194 10.50 -1.88 7.92
CA ALA A 194 11.85 -2.27 8.33
C ALA A 194 11.80 -3.32 9.45
N ALA A 195 10.99 -3.10 10.48
CA ALA A 195 10.85 -4.01 11.61
C ALA A 195 10.35 -5.39 11.17
N VAL A 196 9.34 -5.46 10.29
CA VAL A 196 8.85 -6.73 9.75
C VAL A 196 9.95 -7.43 8.96
N ILE A 197 10.62 -6.76 8.03
CA ILE A 197 11.73 -7.37 7.26
C ILE A 197 12.82 -7.91 8.19
N LEU A 198 13.19 -7.15 9.22
CA LEU A 198 14.22 -7.55 10.17
C LEU A 198 13.79 -8.73 11.06
N ASN A 199 12.49 -8.86 11.35
CA ASN A 199 11.91 -9.96 12.11
C ASN A 199 11.86 -11.26 11.30
N GLU A 200 11.70 -11.18 9.98
CA GLU A 200 11.75 -12.35 9.09
C GLU A 200 13.18 -12.89 8.89
N ILE A 201 14.21 -12.15 9.28
CA ILE A 201 15.61 -12.58 9.16
C ILE A 201 16.00 -13.37 10.41
N SER A 202 16.23 -14.67 10.21
CA SER A 202 16.69 -15.58 11.27
C SER A 202 18.02 -15.12 11.92
N GLU A 203 18.21 -15.47 13.20
CA GLU A 203 19.35 -15.01 14.00
C GLU A 203 20.70 -15.62 13.59
N ASP A 204 20.68 -16.76 12.90
CA ASP A 204 21.87 -17.45 12.39
C ASP A 204 22.46 -16.79 11.14
N VAL A 205 21.68 -15.93 10.45
CA VAL A 205 22.11 -15.25 9.23
C VAL A 205 23.34 -14.36 9.49
N LYS A 206 24.43 -14.65 8.78
CA LYS A 206 25.71 -13.90 8.89
C LYS A 206 25.95 -12.92 7.76
N GLU A 207 25.27 -13.08 6.64
CA GLU A 207 25.44 -12.23 5.47
C GLU A 207 24.10 -12.01 4.76
N VAL A 208 23.84 -10.77 4.36
CA VAL A 208 22.64 -10.34 3.64
C VAL A 208 23.06 -9.52 2.42
N PHE A 209 22.50 -9.84 1.26
CA PHE A 209 22.58 -8.98 0.09
C PHE A 209 21.38 -8.04 0.03
N LEU A 210 21.65 -6.74 -0.05
CA LEU A 210 20.62 -5.70 0.01
C LEU A 210 20.62 -4.82 -1.23
N THR A 211 19.54 -4.88 -2.00
CA THR A 211 19.30 -3.92 -3.08
C THR A 211 18.49 -2.73 -2.58
N GLY A 212 18.81 -1.54 -3.08
CA GLY A 212 18.17 -0.31 -2.59
C GLY A 212 18.64 0.13 -1.20
N ALA A 213 19.85 -0.28 -0.80
CA ALA A 213 20.46 0.06 0.50
C ALA A 213 20.60 1.57 0.75
N THR A 214 20.57 2.40 -0.29
CA THR A 214 20.67 3.86 -0.20
C THR A 214 19.31 4.57 -0.03
N SER A 215 18.21 3.81 -0.04
CA SER A 215 16.88 4.35 0.31
C SER A 215 16.73 4.54 1.82
N LYS A 216 15.76 5.35 2.28
CA LYS A 216 15.47 5.48 3.72
C LYS A 216 15.24 4.15 4.43
N LEU A 217 14.47 3.25 3.79
CA LEU A 217 14.18 1.92 4.31
C LEU A 217 15.42 1.03 4.28
N GLY A 218 16.09 0.93 3.13
CA GLY A 218 17.28 0.10 2.97
C GLY A 218 18.42 0.53 3.88
N ARG A 219 18.66 1.83 4.03
CA ARG A 219 19.67 2.40 4.94
C ARG A 219 19.39 1.99 6.39
N ALA A 220 18.15 2.10 6.84
CA ALA A 220 17.77 1.69 8.19
C ALA A 220 17.99 0.19 8.43
N ILE A 221 17.63 -0.66 7.47
CA ILE A 221 17.86 -2.11 7.53
C ILE A 221 19.36 -2.42 7.55
N ALA A 222 20.16 -1.81 6.66
CA ALA A 222 21.60 -2.01 6.57
C ALA A 222 22.29 -1.67 7.88
N LEU A 223 21.98 -0.50 8.47
CA LEU A 223 22.55 -0.06 9.74
C LEU A 223 22.13 -0.96 10.91
N TYR A 224 20.90 -1.44 10.92
CA TYR A 224 20.43 -2.35 11.97
C TYR A 224 21.14 -3.71 11.91
N LEU A 225 21.24 -4.30 10.73
CA LEU A 225 21.96 -5.56 10.51
C LEU A 225 23.46 -5.43 10.80
N CYS A 226 24.05 -4.31 10.41
CA CYS A 226 25.44 -3.96 10.71
C CYS A 226 25.71 -3.95 12.23
N ARG A 227 24.82 -3.33 13.03
CA ARG A 227 24.91 -3.35 14.50
C ARG A 227 24.73 -4.75 15.10
N ARG A 228 23.97 -5.62 14.43
CA ARG A 228 23.87 -7.05 14.77
C ARG A 228 25.07 -7.88 14.31
N ARG A 229 26.12 -7.25 13.76
CA ARG A 229 27.31 -7.92 13.22
C ARG A 229 26.99 -8.88 12.07
N VAL A 230 25.93 -8.58 11.31
CA VAL A 230 25.59 -9.26 10.06
C VAL A 230 26.23 -8.49 8.92
N ARG A 231 26.98 -9.17 8.05
CA ARG A 231 27.61 -8.56 6.88
C ARG A 231 26.54 -8.18 5.85
N VAL A 232 26.47 -6.91 5.46
CA VAL A 232 25.52 -6.39 4.48
C VAL A 232 26.27 -6.04 3.19
N LEU A 233 26.00 -6.79 2.13
CA LEU A 233 26.46 -6.51 0.78
C LEU A 233 25.49 -5.49 0.15
N MET A 234 25.86 -4.21 0.16
CA MET A 234 25.03 -3.10 -0.32
C MET A 234 25.20 -2.90 -1.82
N LEU A 235 24.18 -3.23 -2.61
CA LEU A 235 24.20 -3.00 -4.06
C LEU A 235 24.00 -1.51 -4.38
N THR A 236 25.08 -0.83 -4.75
CA THR A 236 25.06 0.59 -5.19
C THR A 236 26.25 0.93 -6.07
N LEU A 237 25.98 1.65 -7.17
CA LEU A 237 27.02 2.21 -8.03
C LEU A 237 27.63 3.50 -7.44
N SER A 238 26.92 4.18 -6.53
CA SER A 238 27.40 5.40 -5.90
C SER A 238 28.23 5.07 -4.67
N THR A 239 29.55 5.22 -4.80
CA THR A 239 30.52 5.08 -3.70
C THR A 239 30.31 6.14 -2.62
N GLU A 240 30.00 7.38 -3.01
CA GLU A 240 29.69 8.47 -2.08
C GLU A 240 28.51 8.12 -1.16
N ARG A 241 27.40 7.65 -1.72
CA ARG A 241 26.23 7.23 -0.92
C ARG A 241 26.55 6.05 0.00
N PHE A 242 27.37 5.11 -0.46
CA PHE A 242 27.84 4.01 0.40
C PHE A 242 28.66 4.54 1.57
N GLN A 243 29.67 5.38 1.30
CA GLN A 243 30.56 5.93 2.33
C GLN A 243 29.81 6.78 3.36
N MET A 244 28.81 7.56 2.94
CA MET A 244 27.93 8.29 3.86
C MET A 244 27.24 7.34 4.84
N ILE A 245 26.63 6.26 4.34
CA ILE A 245 25.94 5.26 5.18
C ILE A 245 26.93 4.51 6.06
N GLN A 246 28.12 4.17 5.54
CA GLN A 246 29.15 3.48 6.30
C GLN A 246 29.61 4.32 7.50
N LYS A 247 29.80 5.63 7.33
CA LYS A 247 30.21 6.55 8.41
C LYS A 247 29.16 6.70 9.51
N GLU A 248 27.89 6.43 9.23
CA GLU A 248 26.82 6.46 10.24
C GLU A 248 26.78 5.21 11.13
N ALA A 249 27.41 4.12 10.69
CA ALA A 249 27.55 2.94 11.52
C ALA A 249 28.63 3.18 12.60
N PRO A 250 28.46 2.59 13.81
CA PRO A 250 29.51 2.58 14.83
C PRO A 250 30.84 2.08 14.27
N THR A 251 31.96 2.68 14.67
CA THR A 251 33.30 2.43 14.10
C THR A 251 33.68 0.94 14.08
N ASP A 252 33.34 0.20 15.14
CA ASP A 252 33.57 -1.24 15.27
C ASP A 252 32.71 -2.09 14.33
N CYS A 253 31.58 -1.54 13.89
CA CYS A 253 30.61 -2.19 13.02
C CYS A 253 30.81 -1.86 11.53
N GLN A 254 31.53 -0.80 11.16
CA GLN A 254 31.67 -0.34 9.76
C GLN A 254 32.17 -1.43 8.79
N LYS A 255 32.99 -2.36 9.27
CA LYS A 255 33.50 -3.53 8.52
C LYS A 255 32.41 -4.50 8.05
N TYR A 256 31.22 -4.46 8.66
CA TYR A 256 30.08 -5.28 8.26
C TYR A 256 29.33 -4.70 7.06
N LEU A 257 29.61 -3.46 6.65
CA LEU A 257 29.04 -2.88 5.43
C LEU A 257 30.05 -3.00 4.28
N ALA A 258 29.65 -3.65 3.20
CA ALA A 258 30.47 -3.80 2.00
C ALA A 258 29.72 -3.29 0.77
N GLN A 259 30.37 -2.44 -0.02
CA GLN A 259 29.83 -2.00 -1.30
C GLN A 259 29.99 -3.12 -2.33
N VAL A 260 28.91 -3.39 -3.06
CA VAL A 260 28.94 -4.25 -4.26
C VAL A 260 28.25 -3.54 -5.41
N THR A 261 28.73 -3.76 -6.63
CA THR A 261 28.24 -3.06 -7.83
C THR A 261 27.49 -3.97 -8.79
N LYS A 262 27.58 -5.30 -8.60
CA LYS A 262 26.95 -6.32 -9.44
C LYS A 262 26.31 -7.41 -8.60
N TYR A 263 25.25 -8.02 -9.11
CA TYR A 263 24.56 -9.14 -8.48
C TYR A 263 25.45 -10.38 -8.28
N HIS A 264 26.42 -10.60 -9.18
CA HIS A 264 27.34 -11.73 -9.09
C HIS A 264 28.12 -11.77 -7.75
N ALA A 265 28.34 -10.62 -7.12
CA ALA A 265 28.98 -10.55 -5.80
C ALA A 265 28.17 -11.26 -4.70
N ALA A 266 26.88 -11.53 -4.92
CA ALA A 266 25.99 -12.20 -3.99
C ALA A 266 25.67 -13.65 -4.38
N GLN A 267 26.40 -14.25 -5.34
CA GLN A 267 26.14 -15.61 -5.82
C GLN A 267 26.09 -16.67 -4.71
N ASN A 268 26.87 -16.48 -3.63
CA ASN A 268 26.94 -17.40 -2.50
C ASN A 268 26.11 -16.91 -1.30
N CYS A 269 25.47 -15.75 -1.40
CA CYS A 269 24.66 -15.18 -0.33
C CYS A 269 23.28 -15.84 -0.35
N LYS A 270 22.87 -16.45 0.77
CA LYS A 270 21.58 -17.16 0.88
C LYS A 270 20.41 -16.23 1.19
N THR A 271 20.67 -15.06 1.78
CA THR A 271 19.63 -14.16 2.27
C THR A 271 19.65 -12.85 1.48
N TRP A 272 18.57 -12.59 0.75
CA TRP A 272 18.43 -11.43 -0.13
C TRP A 272 17.27 -10.54 0.34
N ILE A 273 17.55 -9.25 0.48
CA ILE A 273 16.53 -8.22 0.67
C ILE A 273 16.51 -7.38 -0.59
N VAL A 274 15.41 -7.48 -1.34
CA VAL A 274 15.32 -6.87 -2.66
C VAL A 274 14.36 -5.68 -2.62
N GLY A 275 14.90 -4.46 -2.78
CA GLY A 275 14.15 -3.21 -2.74
C GLY A 275 13.51 -2.78 -4.06
N LYS A 276 13.81 -3.44 -5.18
CA LYS A 276 13.18 -3.24 -6.50
C LYS A 276 12.90 -4.59 -7.14
N TRP A 277 11.87 -4.66 -7.98
CA TRP A 277 11.62 -5.86 -8.79
C TRP A 277 12.89 -6.25 -9.55
N ILE A 278 13.31 -7.50 -9.33
CA ILE A 278 14.34 -8.17 -10.12
C ILE A 278 13.60 -8.89 -11.25
N THR A 279 13.79 -8.44 -12.49
CA THR A 279 13.42 -9.25 -13.65
C THR A 279 14.46 -10.37 -13.77
N PRO A 280 14.03 -11.62 -14.08
CA PRO A 280 14.94 -12.64 -14.60
C PRO A 280 15.72 -12.13 -15.81
#